data_AF-A0A947VGL1-F1
#
_entry.id   AF-A0A947VGL1-F1
#
_cell.length_a   1.000
_cell.length_b   1.000
_cell.length_c   1.000
_cell.angle_alpha   90.00
_cell.angle_beta   90.00
_cell.angle_gamma   90.00
#
_symmetry.space_group_name_H-M   'P 1'
#
loop_
_entity.id
_entity.type
_entity.pdbx_description
1 polymer ?
#
loop_
_entity_poly.entity_id
_entity_poly.type
_entity_poly.pdbx_seq_one_letter_code
_entity_poly.pdbx_strand_id
1 'polypeptide(L)' 'MLYYVYMIELLEKLEIYRLENKISQRKLAEKLGVAYNTVNRWFTGRNTPNKIQTYHIKKLFEIHKLKDKDFEIT' A
#
# COMPACT_ATOMS: atom_id res chain seq x y z
N MET A 1 -16.45 13.30 -5.13
CA MET A 1 -16.27 13.19 -3.67
C MET A 1 -15.98 11.74 -3.23
N LEU A 2 -16.80 10.75 -3.61
CA LEU A 2 -16.60 9.33 -3.26
C LEU A 2 -15.22 8.75 -3.64
N TYR A 3 -14.71 9.07 -4.83
CA TYR A 3 -13.39 8.60 -5.28
C TYR A 3 -12.24 9.13 -4.41
N TYR A 4 -12.38 10.35 -3.89
CA TYR A 4 -11.35 10.97 -3.05
C TYR A 4 -11.30 10.32 -1.67
N VAL A 5 -12.47 10.13 -1.04
CA VAL A 5 -12.60 9.39 0.23
C VAL A 5 -12.01 7.98 0.08
N TYR A 6 -12.35 7.29 -1.01
CA TYR A 6 -11.82 5.97 -1.31
C TYR A 6 -10.28 5.93 -1.43
N MET A 7 -9.65 6.97 -2.02
CA MET A 7 -8.19 7.04 -2.10
C MET A 7 -7.52 7.31 -0.76
N ILE A 8 -8.13 8.12 0.11
CA ILE A 8 -7.61 8.35 1.45
C ILE A 8 -7.60 7.04 2.23
N GLU A 9 -8.72 6.32 2.28
CA GLU A 9 -8.82 5.04 2.98
C GLU A 9 -7.81 4.00 2.47
N LEU A 10 -7.56 3.98 1.16
CA LEU A 10 -6.59 3.07 0.56
C LEU A 10 -5.16 3.39 1.01
N LEU A 11 -4.79 4.67 1.04
CA LEU A 11 -3.46 5.13 1.46
C LEU A 11 -3.24 4.95 2.96
N GLU A 12 -4.27 5.15 3.78
CA GLU A 12 -4.22 4.87 5.23
C GLU A 12 -3.95 3.38 5.49
N LYS A 13 -4.68 2.49 4.81
CA LYS A 13 -4.44 1.03 4.90
C LYS A 13 -3.04 0.64 4.44
N LEU A 14 -2.51 1.32 3.43
CA LEU A 14 -1.16 1.08 2.94
C LEU A 14 -0.10 1.50 3.95
N GLU A 15 -0.32 2.62 4.65
CA GLU A 15 0.59 3.10 5.69
C GLU A 15 0.54 2.19 6.93
N ILE A 16 -0.65 1.72 7.34
CA ILE A 16 -0.79 0.73 8.42
C ILE A 16 -0.01 -0.54 8.08
N TYR A 17 -0.24 -1.12 6.90
CA TYR A 17 0.52 -2.29 6.42
C TYR A 17 2.03 -2.07 6.52
N ARG A 18 2.51 -0.89 6.09
CA ARG A 18 3.92 -0.53 6.11
C ARG A 18 4.50 -0.55 7.54
N LEU A 19 3.75 0.02 8.48
CA LEU A 19 4.13 0.13 9.89
C LEU A 19 4.12 -1.23 10.59
N GLU A 20 3.07 -2.02 10.40
CA GLU A 20 2.94 -3.38 10.96
C GLU A 20 4.06 -4.30 10.49
N ASN A 21 4.42 -4.21 9.21
CA ASN A 21 5.51 -4.98 8.62
C ASN A 21 6.90 -4.37 8.84
N LYS A 22 7.00 -3.24 9.57
CA LYS A 22 8.26 -2.54 9.89
C LYS A 22 9.12 -2.22 8.66
N ILE A 23 8.50 -1.91 7.52
CA ILE A 23 9.23 -1.59 6.29
C ILE A 23 9.33 -0.08 6.08
N SER A 24 10.43 0.39 5.49
CA SER A 24 10.57 1.80 5.10
C SER A 24 9.72 2.13 3.87
N GLN A 25 9.43 3.41 3.62
CA GLN A 25 8.78 3.84 2.38
C GLN A 25 9.58 3.43 1.13
N ARG A 26 10.92 3.38 1.22
CA ARG A 26 11.77 2.86 0.13
C ARG A 26 11.52 1.38 -0.12
N LYS A 27 11.43 0.58 0.95
CA LYS A 27 11.15 -0.85 0.82
C LYS A 27 9.72 -1.12 0.32
N LEU A 28 8.76 -0.30 0.70
CA LEU A 28 7.41 -0.34 0.15
C LEU A 28 7.40 -0.01 -1.35
N ALA A 29 8.16 1.00 -1.78
CA ALA A 29 8.30 1.37 -3.18
C ALA A 29 8.87 0.22 -4.02
N GLU A 30 9.91 -0.46 -3.52
CA GLU A 30 10.46 -1.68 -4.13
C GLU A 30 9.39 -2.78 -4.28
N LYS A 31 8.58 -3.03 -3.23
CA LYS A 31 7.49 -4.03 -3.28
C LYS A 31 6.41 -3.68 -4.31
N LEU A 32 6.14 -2.39 -4.49
CA LEU A 32 5.11 -1.89 -5.42
C LEU A 32 5.65 -1.63 -6.83
N GLY A 33 6.96 -1.80 -7.07
CA GLY A 33 7.59 -1.54 -8.37
C GLY A 33 7.54 -0.08 -8.79
N VAL A 34 7.57 0.85 -7.83
CA VAL A 34 7.56 2.31 -8.09
C VAL A 34 8.78 2.99 -7.48
N ALA A 35 9.06 4.21 -7.90
CA ALA A 35 10.13 5.00 -7.32
C ALA A 35 9.77 5.48 -5.89
N TYR A 36 10.78 5.63 -5.03
CA TYR A 36 10.60 6.11 -3.64
C TYR A 36 9.84 7.43 -3.57
N ASN A 37 10.17 8.38 -4.45
CA ASN A 37 9.52 9.69 -4.51
C ASN A 37 8.02 9.59 -4.82
N THR A 38 7.58 8.55 -5.54
CA THR A 38 6.16 8.29 -5.80
C THR A 38 5.43 7.96 -4.50
N VAL A 39 5.95 7.03 -3.69
CA VAL A 39 5.37 6.65 -2.38
C VAL A 39 5.39 7.83 -1.42
N ASN A 40 6.50 8.57 -1.37
CA ASN A 40 6.60 9.76 -0.52
C ASN A 40 5.54 10.82 -0.89
N ARG A 41 5.26 11.04 -2.18
CA ARG A 41 4.24 12.00 -2.61
C ARG A 41 2.82 11.56 -2.26
N TRP A 42 2.55 10.25 -2.24
CA TRP A 42 1.25 9.73 -1.77
C TRP A 42 1.03 10.02 -0.29
N PHE A 43 2.01 9.69 0.56
CA PHE A 43 1.86 9.88 2.01
C PHE A 43 1.97 11.32 2.46
N THR A 44 2.54 12.20 1.63
CA THR A 44 2.54 13.65 1.87
C THR A 44 1.34 14.37 1.22
N GLY A 45 0.41 13.63 0.61
CA GLY A 45 -0.79 14.20 -0.01
C GLY A 45 -0.54 15.01 -1.28
N ARG A 46 0.67 14.94 -1.86
CA ARG A 46 1.03 15.71 -3.06
C ARG A 46 0.48 15.10 -4.35
N ASN A 47 0.20 13.80 -4.37
CA ASN A 47 -0.48 13.13 -5.47
C ASN A 47 -1.20 11.86 -4.98
N THR A 48 -2.02 11.28 -5.84
CA THR A 48 -2.68 9.99 -5.59
C THR A 48 -2.13 8.91 -6.53
N PRO A 49 -2.25 7.63 -6.16
CA PRO A 49 -1.93 6.51 -7.05
C PRO A 49 -2.84 6.52 -8.29
N ASN A 50 -2.28 6.21 -9.46
CA ASN A 50 -3.05 5.94 -10.66
C ASN A 50 -3.67 4.53 -10.61
N LYS A 51 -4.50 4.19 -11.62
CA LYS A 51 -5.21 2.90 -11.67
C LYS A 51 -4.30 1.67 -11.55
N ILE A 52 -3.14 1.68 -12.22
CA ILE A 52 -2.17 0.57 -12.17
C ILE A 52 -1.59 0.46 -10.75
N GLN A 53 -1.20 1.57 -10.16
CA GLN A 53 -0.64 1.62 -8.80
C GLN A 53 -1.68 1.19 -7.76
N THR A 54 -2.93 1.64 -7.88
CA THR A 54 -4.06 1.19 -7.07
C THR A 54 -4.25 -0.33 -7.16
N TYR A 55 -4.16 -0.91 -8.35
CA TYR A 55 -4.25 -2.36 -8.53
C TYR A 55 -3.12 -3.10 -7.79
N HIS A 56 -1.87 -2.64 -7.92
CA HIS A 56 -0.74 -3.25 -7.22
C HIS A 56 -0.84 -3.13 -5.70
N ILE A 57 -1.35 -2.00 -5.18
CA ILE A 57 -1.62 -1.83 -3.74
C ILE A 57 -2.65 -2.85 -3.26
N LYS A 58 -3.75 -3.06 -3.99
CA LYS A 58 -4.76 -4.07 -3.62
C LYS A 58 -4.20 -5.48 -3.65
N LYS A 59 -3.44 -5.82 -4.69
CA LYS A 59 -2.81 -7.13 -4.85
C LYS A 59 -1.82 -7.42 -3.72
N LEU A 60 -1.09 -6.40 -3.24
CA LEU A 60 -0.22 -6.52 -2.07
C LEU A 60 -1.00 -6.95 -0.82
N PHE A 61 -2.18 -6.36 -0.58
CA PHE A 61 -3.02 -6.73 0.56
C PHE A 61 -3.61 -8.14 0.44
N GLU A 62 -4.02 -8.56 -0.76
CA GLU A 62 -4.51 -9.92 -0.99
C GLU A 62 -3.43 -10.96 -0.67
N ILE A 63 -2.21 -10.75 -1.17
CA ILE A 63 -1.07 -11.63 -0.88
C ILE A 63 -0.74 -11.66 0.61
N HIS A 64 -0.84 -10.53 1.31
CA HIS A 64 -0.57 -10.48 2.74
C HIS A 64 -1.60 -11.30 3.54
N LYS A 65 -2.89 -11.14 3.25
CA LYS A 65 -3.96 -11.89 3.91
C LYS A 65 -3.83 -13.40 3.73
N LEU A 66 -3.29 -13.85 2.59
CA LEU A 66 -3.03 -15.28 2.35
C LEU A 66 -1.93 -15.80 3.29
N LYS A 67 -0.84 -15.03 3.46
CA LYS A 67 0.25 -15.41 4.37
C LYS A 67 -0.18 -15.52 5.83
N ASP A 68 -1.07 -14.63 6.27
CA ASP A 68 -1.54 -14.64 7.66
C ASP A 68 -2.38 -15.89 7.93
N LYS A 69 -3.18 -16.35 6.95
CA LYS A 69 -3.95 -17.60 7.04
C LYS A 69 -3.07 -18.84 7.08
N ASP A 70 -1.99 -18.87 6.30
CA ASP A 70 -1.07 -20.02 6.28
C ASP A 70 -0.38 -20.20 7.65
N PHE A 71 -0.24 -19.13 8.44
CA PHE A 71 0.34 -19.16 9.79
C PHE A 71 -0.65 -19.62 10.87
N GLU A 72 -1.96 -19.45 10.69
CA GLU A 72 -2.99 -19.90 11.65
C GLU A 72 -3.27 -21.41 11.60
N ILE A 73 -2.78 -22.14 10.58
CA ILE A 73 -3.06 -23.57 10.35
C ILE A 73 -1.87 -24.47 10.80
N THR A 74 -0.82 -23.91 11.41
CA THR A 74 0.33 -24.65 11.96
C THR A 74 0.40 -24.50 13.48
#